data_AF-M3TBN8-F1
#
_entry.id   AF-M3TBN8-F1
#
_cell.length_a   1.000
_cell.length_b   1.000
_cell.length_c   1.000
_cell.angle_alpha   90.00
_cell.angle_beta   90.00
_cell.angle_gamma   90.00
#
_symmetry.space_group_name_H-M   'P 1'
#
loop_
_entity.id
_entity.type
_entity.pdbx_description
1 polymer ?
#
loop_
_entity_poly.entity_id
_entity_poly.type
_entity_poly.pdbx_seq_one_letter_code
_entity_poly.pdbx_strand_id
1 'polypeptide(L)' 'MTRYPDPIPATDDQIVRALAQADGVLAAAEFTMSPDNRAASDAEISAAMRGEQSFDDAVAAGLARITGKGTAP' A
#
# COMPACT_ATOMS: atom_id res chain seq x y z
N MET A 1 16.85 17.29 18.38
CA MET A 1 16.38 16.72 17.11
C MET A 1 16.42 15.21 17.25
N THR A 2 15.29 14.58 17.60
CA THR A 2 15.20 13.12 17.65
C THR A 2 15.21 12.64 16.20
N ARG A 3 16.33 12.06 15.76
CA ARG A 3 16.35 11.33 14.48
C ARG A 3 15.31 10.21 14.64
N TYR A 4 14.20 10.31 13.93
CA TYR A 4 13.42 9.11 13.66
C TYR A 4 14.41 8.10 13.08
N PRO A 5 14.47 6.86 13.61
CA PRO A 5 15.27 5.84 12.96
C PRO A 5 14.79 5.76 11.50
N ASP A 6 15.73 5.71 10.56
CA ASP A 6 15.39 5.45 9.17
C ASP A 6 14.46 4.23 9.14
N PRO A 7 13.33 4.29 8.43
CA PRO A 7 12.38 3.19 8.41
C PRO A 7 13.11 1.95 7.90
N ILE A 8 13.25 0.95 8.77
CA ILE A 8 13.82 -0.34 8.41
C ILE A 8 12.82 -0.99 7.44
N PRO A 9 13.23 -1.35 6.21
CA PRO A 9 12.38 -2.08 5.29
C PRO A 9 11.77 -3.31 5.94
N ALA A 10 10.48 -3.52 5.71
CA ALA A 10 9.79 -4.71 6.20
C ALA A 10 10.29 -5.96 5.46
N THR A 11 10.37 -7.08 6.17
CA THR A 11 10.61 -8.39 5.55
C THR A 11 9.36 -8.87 4.82
N ASP A 12 9.51 -9.82 3.89
CA ASP A 12 8.35 -10.41 3.18
C ASP A 12 7.31 -11.01 4.15
N ASP A 13 7.75 -11.64 5.24
CA ASP A 13 6.84 -12.15 6.28
C ASP A 13 6.04 -11.04 6.98
N GLN A 14 6.65 -9.88 7.21
CA GLN A 14 5.99 -8.73 7.81
C GLN A 14 4.97 -8.12 6.83
N ILE A 15 5.31 -8.09 5.54
CA ILE A 15 4.43 -7.61 4.48
C ILE A 15 3.20 -8.52 4.34
N VAL A 16 3.38 -9.84 4.24
CA VAL A 16 2.27 -10.80 4.15
C VAL A 16 1.33 -10.68 5.35
N ARG A 17 1.87 -10.52 6.56
CA ARG A 17 1.06 -10.32 7.77
C ARG A 17 0.26 -9.02 7.73
N ALA A 18 0.87 -7.92 7.29
CA ALA A 18 0.20 -6.63 7.18
C ALA A 18 -0.93 -6.66 6.13
N LEU A 19 -0.69 -7.30 4.98
CA LEU A 19 -1.71 -7.47 3.94
C LEU A 19 -2.89 -8.31 4.44
N ALA A 20 -2.63 -9.41 5.16
CA ALA A 20 -3.68 -10.23 5.76
C ALA A 20 -4.49 -9.49 6.84
N GLN A 21 -3.85 -8.59 7.60
CA GLN A 21 -4.56 -7.73 8.54
C GLN A 21 -5.45 -6.70 7.82
N ALA A 22 -4.96 -6.11 6.73
CA ALA A 22 -5.75 -5.22 5.89
C ALA A 22 -6.98 -5.93 5.31
N ASP A 23 -6.85 -7.18 4.88
CA ASP A 23 -7.98 -8.02 4.46
C ASP A 23 -9.02 -8.20 5.58
N GLY A 24 -8.56 -8.50 6.79
CA GLY A 24 -9.45 -8.65 7.95
C GLY A 24 -10.24 -7.38 8.26
N VAL A 25 -9.60 -6.21 8.14
CA VAL A 25 -10.26 -4.90 8.34
C VAL A 25 -11.28 -4.61 7.24
N LEU A 26 -10.93 -4.85 5.97
CA LEU A 26 -11.84 -4.66 4.84
C LEU A 26 -13.08 -5.56 4.95
N ALA A 27 -12.88 -6.84 5.30
CA ALA A 27 -13.96 -7.80 5.51
C ALA A 27 -14.88 -7.37 6.67
N ALA A 28 -14.31 -6.89 7.79
CA ALA A 28 -15.08 -6.39 8.93
C ALA A 28 -15.89 -5.12 8.59
N ALA A 29 -15.45 -4.33 7.61
CA ALA A 29 -16.15 -3.15 7.12
C ALA A 29 -17.18 -3.45 6.02
N GLU A 30 -17.43 -4.74 5.72
CA GLU A 30 -18.29 -5.20 4.60
C GLU A 30 -17.89 -4.62 3.24
N PHE A 31 -16.63 -4.16 3.11
CA PHE A 31 -16.12 -3.56 1.89
C PHE A 31 -15.45 -4.62 1.05
N THR A 32 -15.80 -4.68 -0.23
CA THR A 32 -15.18 -5.60 -1.19
C THR A 32 -14.45 -4.82 -2.27
N MET A 33 -13.21 -5.20 -2.53
CA MET A 33 -12.45 -4.74 -3.70
C MET A 33 -12.56 -5.80 -4.80
N SER A 34 -12.51 -5.36 -6.06
CA SER A 34 -12.30 -6.30 -7.16
C SER A 34 -10.92 -6.96 -7.03
N PRO A 35 -10.73 -8.20 -7.52
CA PRO A 35 -9.45 -8.89 -7.46
C PRO A 35 -8.29 -8.09 -8.07
N ASP A 36 -8.54 -7.38 -9.19
CA ASP A 36 -7.52 -6.58 -9.87
C ASP A 36 -7.09 -5.36 -9.03
N ASN A 37 -8.05 -4.66 -8.42
CA ASN A 37 -7.76 -3.52 -7.54
C ASN A 37 -7.05 -3.97 -6.26
N ARG A 38 -7.38 -5.17 -5.76
CA ARG A 38 -6.70 -5.77 -4.62
C ARG A 38 -5.24 -6.08 -4.94
N ALA A 39 -4.98 -6.76 -6.06
CA ALA A 39 -3.63 -7.10 -6.49
C ALA A 39 -2.76 -5.83 -6.72
N ALA A 40 -3.34 -4.77 -7.30
CA ALA A 40 -2.66 -3.50 -7.49
C ALA A 40 -2.32 -2.82 -6.14
N SER A 41 -3.30 -2.77 -5.23
CA SER A 41 -3.11 -2.21 -3.88
C SER A 41 -2.04 -2.97 -3.09
N ASP A 42 -2.04 -4.29 -3.15
CA ASP A 42 -1.07 -5.13 -2.43
C ASP A 42 0.35 -4.95 -2.97
N ALA A 43 0.51 -4.82 -4.29
CA ALA A 43 1.80 -4.53 -4.90
C ALA A 43 2.37 -3.19 -4.43
N GLU A 44 1.54 -2.14 -4.37
CA GLU A 44 1.97 -0.80 -3.94
C GLU A 44 2.31 -0.72 -2.47
N ILE A 45 1.49 -1.33 -1.61
CA ILE A 45 1.73 -1.42 -0.17
C ILE A 45 3.02 -2.21 0.09
N SER A 46 3.21 -3.34 -0.61
CA SER A 46 4.42 -4.15 -0.48
C SER A 46 5.67 -3.39 -0.89
N ALA A 47 5.64 -2.69 -2.03
CA ALA A 47 6.78 -1.89 -2.51
C ALA A 47 7.12 -0.74 -1.54
N ALA A 48 6.10 -0.06 -0.98
CA ALA A 48 6.31 0.98 0.01
C ALA A 48 6.90 0.41 1.32
N MET A 49 6.41 -0.74 1.77
CA MET A 49 6.92 -1.42 2.97
C MET A 49 8.36 -1.93 2.81
N ARG A 50 8.78 -2.31 1.60
CA ARG A 50 10.18 -2.65 1.28
C ARG A 50 11.07 -1.42 1.12
N GLY A 51 10.51 -0.21 1.12
CA GLY A 51 11.25 1.01 0.82
C GLY A 51 11.70 1.13 -0.64
N GLU A 52 11.10 0.33 -1.55
CA GLU A 52 11.37 0.38 -3.00
C GLU A 52 10.73 1.63 -3.65
N GLN A 53 9.69 2.18 -3.01
CA GLN A 53 9.07 3.46 -3.36
C GLN A 53 8.71 4.24 -2.09
N SER A 54 8.61 5.57 -2.19
CA SER A 54 8.09 6.38 -1.09
C SER A 54 6.63 6.01 -0.81
N PHE A 55 6.25 5.97 0.47
CA PHE A 55 4.85 5.81 0.84
C PHE A 55 3.98 6.93 0.26
N ASP A 56 4.49 8.16 0.20
CA ASP A 56 3.78 9.30 -0.38
C ASP A 56 3.53 9.10 -1.89
N ASP A 57 4.49 8.52 -2.61
CA ASP A 57 4.35 8.19 -4.04
C ASP A 57 3.33 7.06 -4.25
N ALA A 58 3.34 6.05 -3.37
CA ALA A 58 2.37 4.95 -3.39
C ALA A 58 0.93 5.47 -3.16
N VAL A 59 0.75 6.38 -2.18
CA VAL A 59 -0.53 7.03 -1.91
C VAL A 59 -0.97 7.91 -3.09
N ALA A 60 -0.06 8.67 -3.69
CA ALA A 60 -0.35 9.49 -4.86
C ALA A 60 -0.78 8.64 -6.07
N ALA A 61 -0.10 7.53 -6.33
CA ALA A 61 -0.44 6.58 -7.39
C ALA A 61 -1.82 5.93 -7.17
N GLY A 62 -2.11 5.49 -5.93
CA GLY A 62 -3.43 4.97 -5.56
C GLY A 62 -4.54 6.00 -5.75
N LEU A 63 -4.31 7.25 -5.30
CA LEU A 63 -5.27 8.34 -5.44
C LEU A 63 -5.52 8.71 -6.91
N ALA A 64 -4.47 8.73 -7.73
CA ALA A 64 -4.57 8.96 -9.18
C ALA A 64 -5.46 7.91 -9.86
N ARG A 65 -5.35 6.62 -9.48
CA ARG A 65 -6.21 5.56 -10.01
C ARG A 65 -7.67 5.70 -9.57
N ILE A 66 -7.91 6.00 -8.29
CA ILE A 66 -9.27 6.15 -7.74
C ILE A 66 -9.99 7.36 -8.36
N THR A 67 -9.28 8.46 -8.57
CA THR A 67 -9.86 9.71 -9.09
C THR A 67 -9.88 9.79 -10.62
N GLY A 68 -9.33 8.78 -11.32
CA GLY A 68 -9.16 8.83 -12.78
C GLY A 68 -8.19 9.93 -13.25
N LYS A 69 -7.46 10.57 -12.33
CA LYS A 69 -6.43 11.56 -12.63
C LYS A 69 -5.06 10.89 -12.61
N GLY A 70 -4.83 10.01 -13.58
CA GLY A 70 -3.51 9.53 -13.93
C GLY A 70 -2.87 10.42 -14.99
N THR A 71 -1.85 11.17 -14.58
CA THR A 71 -0.74 11.71 -15.40
C THR A 71 -1.11 12.33 -16.76
N ALA A 72 -1.19 13.67 -16.79
CA ALA A 72 -0.86 14.40 -18.00
C ALA A 72 0.54 13.96 -18.50
N PRO A 73 0.76 13.90 -19.82
CA PRO A 73 1.95 13.30 -20.44
C PRO A 73 3.27 13.87 -19.96
#